data_AF-A0A534UKE8-F1
#
_entry.id   AF-A0A534UKE8-F1
#
_cell.length_a   1.000
_cell.length_b   1.000
_cell.length_c   1.000
_cell.angle_alpha   90.00
_cell.angle_beta   90.00
_cell.angle_gamma   90.00
#
_symmetry.space_group_name_H-M   'P 1'
#
loop_
_entity.id
_entity.type
_entity.pdbx_description
1 polymer ?
#
loop_
_entity_poly.entity_id
_entity_poly.type
_entity_poly.pdbx_seq_one_letter_code
_entity_poly.pdbx_strand_id
1 'polypeptide(L)'
;MMRRFVTLSLLGAAAALLPGHSPYRQWYAYRATHLVVVTDEMRPGALTVAAAVASAIAARWPETKAVPAAARSPVEVVKLLSSGQLQVGLLPTAEALEALEGRGRFADGGKVALRAVAVVGGDLVVVLESCDRDRAHAIAQALAESRDDGPLAKKSLLRGPAPIPFHPGALEYYQGATTRNGG
;
A
#
# COMPACT_ATOMS: atom_id res chain seq x y z
N MET A 1 75.53 0.59 -18.97
CA MET A 1 74.85 1.89 -18.94
C MET A 1 73.34 1.63 -18.86
N MET A 2 72.67 2.28 -17.92
CA MET A 2 71.32 1.99 -17.39
C MET A 2 70.16 2.01 -18.41
N ARG A 3 69.12 1.20 -18.11
CA ARG A 3 67.66 1.50 -18.17
C ARG A 3 66.90 0.24 -17.69
N ARG A 4 66.42 0.11 -16.44
CA ARG A 4 65.28 0.72 -15.71
C ARG A 4 63.89 0.53 -16.37
N PHE A 5 62.93 0.22 -15.48
CA PHE A 5 61.46 0.20 -15.56
C PHE A 5 60.83 -1.16 -15.93
N VAL A 6 60.44 -2.02 -14.97
CA VAL A 6 59.33 -1.95 -13.98
C VAL A 6 57.96 -2.04 -14.66
N THR A 7 57.32 -3.20 -14.42
CA THR A 7 55.87 -3.52 -14.42
C THR A 7 54.90 -2.51 -15.02
N LEU A 8 54.04 -2.97 -15.94
CA LEU A 8 52.59 -2.74 -15.90
C LEU A 8 51.93 -3.45 -17.10
N SER A 9 51.33 -4.62 -16.89
CA SER A 9 50.30 -5.17 -17.78
C SER A 9 49.35 -6.10 -17.00
N LEU A 10 48.72 -5.56 -15.95
CA LEU A 10 47.52 -6.13 -15.32
C LEU A 10 46.37 -5.12 -15.50
N LEU A 11 46.11 -4.73 -16.75
CA LEU A 11 44.87 -4.08 -17.15
C LEU A 11 44.17 -5.02 -18.13
N GLY A 12 43.26 -5.85 -17.62
CA GLY A 12 42.49 -6.75 -18.48
C GLY A 12 41.52 -7.71 -17.79
N ALA A 13 41.26 -7.55 -16.48
CA ALA A 13 40.33 -8.44 -15.76
C ALA A 13 39.43 -7.69 -14.76
N ALA A 14 39.02 -6.45 -15.09
CA ALA A 14 38.10 -5.66 -14.26
C ALA A 14 36.86 -5.17 -15.02
N ALA A 15 36.41 -5.91 -16.04
CA ALA A 15 35.20 -5.59 -16.82
C ALA A 15 34.07 -6.62 -16.65
N ALA A 16 34.10 -7.46 -15.61
CA ALA A 16 33.14 -8.57 -15.43
C ALA A 16 32.42 -8.58 -14.07
N LEU A 17 32.27 -7.43 -13.41
CA LEU A 17 31.48 -7.33 -12.16
C LEU A 17 30.56 -6.11 -12.17
N LEU A 18 29.79 -5.93 -13.24
CA LEU A 18 28.50 -5.25 -13.13
C LEU A 18 27.46 -6.34 -12.88
N PRO A 19 26.90 -6.48 -11.66
CA PRO A 19 25.80 -7.41 -11.47
C PRO A 19 24.59 -6.87 -12.24
N GLY A 20 24.41 -7.39 -13.46
CA GLY A 20 23.17 -7.29 -14.22
C GLY A 20 22.06 -8.15 -13.62
N HIS A 21 21.87 -8.08 -12.30
CA HIS A 21 20.68 -8.63 -11.66
C HIS A 21 19.64 -7.52 -11.68
N SER A 22 18.57 -7.74 -12.43
CA SER A 22 17.48 -6.76 -12.46
C SER A 22 17.01 -6.48 -11.01
N PRO A 23 16.66 -5.24 -10.67
CA PRO A 23 16.32 -4.83 -9.30
C PRO A 23 15.11 -5.58 -8.70
N TYR A 24 14.44 -6.41 -9.51
CA TYR A 24 13.30 -7.22 -9.13
C TYR A 24 13.57 -8.14 -7.95
N ARG A 25 14.74 -8.78 -7.84
CA ARG A 25 15.01 -9.69 -6.70
C ARG A 25 15.03 -8.96 -5.36
N GLN A 26 15.65 -7.78 -5.32
CA GLN A 26 15.67 -6.94 -4.12
C GLN A 26 14.26 -6.44 -3.78
N TRP A 27 13.48 -6.10 -4.79
CA TRP A 27 12.08 -5.69 -4.63
C TRP A 27 11.15 -6.80 -4.14
N TYR A 28 11.30 -8.03 -4.63
CA TYR A 28 10.56 -9.20 -4.15
C TYR A 28 10.88 -9.49 -2.67
N ALA A 29 12.16 -9.47 -2.28
CA ALA A 29 12.55 -9.66 -0.89
C ALA A 29 12.05 -8.54 0.03
N TYR A 30 12.06 -7.30 -0.46
CA TYR A 30 11.53 -6.14 0.26
C TYR A 30 10.02 -6.30 0.55
N ARG A 31 9.21 -6.56 -0.48
CA ARG A 31 7.75 -6.74 -0.34
C ARG A 31 7.33 -8.02 0.37
N ALA A 32 8.17 -9.05 0.38
CA ALA A 32 7.92 -10.25 1.18
C ALA A 32 7.93 -9.95 2.70
N THR A 33 8.54 -8.83 3.11
CA THR A 33 8.72 -8.47 4.52
C THR A 33 8.10 -7.12 4.89
N HIS A 34 7.51 -6.40 3.93
CA HIS A 34 6.89 -5.09 4.14
C HIS A 34 5.49 -5.05 3.54
N LEU A 35 4.50 -4.67 4.35
CA LEU A 35 3.18 -4.26 3.88
C LEU A 35 3.28 -2.82 3.38
N VAL A 36 3.05 -2.62 2.09
CA VAL A 36 3.15 -1.28 1.50
C VAL A 36 1.74 -0.71 1.31
N VAL A 37 1.53 0.49 1.82
CA VAL A 37 0.34 1.31 1.61
C VAL A 37 0.63 2.29 0.48
N VAL A 38 0.08 2.01 -0.70
CA VAL A 38 0.36 2.80 -1.91
C VAL A 38 -0.74 3.82 -2.20
N THR A 39 -0.33 5.04 -2.52
CA THR A 39 -1.19 6.11 -3.05
C THR A 39 -0.62 6.61 -4.37
N ASP A 40 -1.32 7.48 -5.10
CA ASP A 40 -0.72 8.22 -6.21
C ASP A 40 -0.03 9.52 -5.74
N GLU A 41 1.12 9.83 -6.37
CA GLU A 41 1.98 10.97 -6.04
C GLU A 41 1.41 12.31 -6.50
N MET A 42 0.46 12.29 -7.44
CA MET A 42 -0.14 13.48 -8.03
C MET A 42 -1.10 14.19 -7.08
N ARG A 43 -1.48 13.56 -5.96
CA ARG A 43 -2.40 14.11 -4.96
C ARG A 43 -1.65 14.74 -3.77
N PRO A 44 -1.77 16.07 -3.57
CA PRO A 44 -1.21 16.73 -2.40
C PRO A 44 -1.74 16.11 -1.10
N GLY A 45 -0.83 15.81 -0.16
CA GLY A 45 -1.18 15.27 1.15
C GLY A 45 -1.54 13.77 1.19
N ALA A 46 -1.73 13.11 0.04
CA ALA A 46 -2.10 11.69 0.02
C ALA A 46 -1.00 10.79 0.61
N LEU A 47 0.26 11.13 0.38
CA LEU A 47 1.39 10.39 0.98
C LEU A 47 1.40 10.53 2.52
N THR A 48 0.99 11.67 3.06
CA THR A 48 0.84 11.88 4.51
C THR A 48 -0.25 10.98 5.08
N VAL A 49 -1.38 10.83 4.37
CA VAL A 49 -2.45 9.90 4.78
C VAL A 49 -1.97 8.46 4.69
N ALA A 50 -1.29 8.07 3.61
CA ALA A 50 -0.72 6.73 3.46
C ALA A 50 0.31 6.43 4.57
N ALA A 51 1.12 7.42 4.96
CA ALA A 51 2.07 7.29 6.07
C ALA A 51 1.36 7.09 7.42
N ALA A 52 0.27 7.81 7.67
CA ALA A 52 -0.52 7.62 8.88
C ALA A 52 -1.17 6.23 8.93
N VAL A 53 -1.71 5.75 7.80
CA VAL A 53 -2.27 4.39 7.66
C VAL A 53 -1.18 3.34 7.92
N ALA A 54 -0.01 3.48 7.29
CA ALA A 54 1.12 2.58 7.49
C ALA A 54 1.61 2.58 8.94
N SER A 55 1.73 3.76 9.57
CA SER A 55 2.12 3.92 10.97
C SER A 55 1.15 3.20 11.90
N ALA A 56 -0.16 3.38 11.71
CA ALA A 56 -1.18 2.71 12.50
C ALA A 56 -1.09 1.18 12.38
N ILE A 57 -0.88 0.66 11.16
CA ILE A 57 -0.68 -0.78 10.93
C ILE A 57 0.60 -1.25 11.63
N ALA A 58 1.72 -0.57 11.47
CA ALA A 58 3.00 -0.94 12.08
C ALA A 58 2.99 -0.86 13.62
N ALA A 59 2.25 0.09 14.20
CA ALA A 59 2.12 0.22 15.65
C ALA A 59 1.41 -0.98 16.28
N ARG A 60 0.44 -1.57 15.56
CA ARG A 60 -0.30 -2.75 16.01
C ARG A 60 0.36 -4.06 15.60
N TRP A 61 0.94 -4.09 14.40
CA TRP A 61 1.56 -5.26 13.75
C TRP A 61 2.97 -4.93 13.26
N PRO A 62 3.95 -4.79 14.18
CA PRO A 62 5.31 -4.35 13.84
C PRO A 62 6.01 -5.25 12.82
N GLU A 63 5.71 -6.55 12.83
CA GLU A 63 6.25 -7.55 11.92
C GLU A 63 5.91 -7.28 10.45
N THR A 64 4.83 -6.53 10.18
CA THR A 64 4.45 -6.13 8.81
C THR A 64 5.39 -5.08 8.23
N LYS A 65 6.17 -4.38 9.08
CA LYS A 65 7.05 -3.27 8.68
C LYS A 65 6.34 -2.32 7.72
N ALA A 66 5.12 -1.94 8.06
CA ALA A 66 4.26 -1.23 7.11
C ALA A 66 4.87 0.13 6.73
N VAL A 67 4.86 0.45 5.43
CA VAL A 67 5.46 1.67 4.88
C VAL A 67 4.57 2.31 3.82
N PRO A 68 4.58 3.66 3.70
CA PRO A 68 3.91 4.34 2.61
C PRO A 68 4.75 4.25 1.32
N ALA A 69 4.06 4.23 0.17
CA ALA A 69 4.68 4.41 -1.15
C ALA A 69 3.79 5.26 -2.06
N ALA A 70 4.41 5.88 -3.07
CA ALA A 70 3.70 6.63 -4.08
C ALA A 70 3.91 5.99 -5.47
N ALA A 71 2.82 5.85 -6.21
CA ALA A 71 2.78 5.46 -7.61
C ALA A 71 2.51 6.71 -8.48
N ARG A 72 2.78 6.63 -9.78
CA ARG A 72 2.66 7.79 -10.67
C ARG A 72 1.21 8.20 -10.93
N SER A 73 0.26 7.27 -10.74
CA SER A 73 -1.15 7.51 -11.00
C SER A 73 -2.07 6.55 -10.23
N PRO A 74 -3.36 6.89 -10.06
CA PRO A 74 -4.35 5.96 -9.51
C PRO A 74 -4.48 4.66 -10.31
N VAL A 75 -4.27 4.71 -11.64
CA VAL A 75 -4.26 3.51 -12.50
C VAL A 75 -3.12 2.59 -12.12
N GLU A 76 -1.95 3.14 -11.82
CA GLU A 76 -0.79 2.36 -11.37
C GLU A 76 -1.02 1.78 -9.97
N VAL A 77 -1.62 2.53 -9.04
CA VAL A 77 -2.05 2.01 -7.73
C VAL A 77 -2.89 0.75 -7.92
N VAL A 78 -3.95 0.82 -8.73
CA VAL A 78 -4.85 -0.30 -8.98
C VAL A 78 -4.15 -1.47 -9.68
N LYS A 79 -3.26 -1.20 -10.65
CA LYS A 79 -2.44 -2.25 -11.29
C LYS A 79 -1.51 -2.96 -10.31
N LEU A 80 -0.90 -2.22 -9.38
CA LEU A 80 -0.04 -2.80 -8.34
C LEU A 80 -0.84 -3.67 -7.38
N LEU A 81 -2.08 -3.30 -7.06
CA LEU A 81 -2.96 -4.15 -6.27
C LEU A 81 -3.38 -5.40 -7.06
N SER A 82 -3.95 -5.24 -8.25
CA SER A 82 -4.54 -6.35 -9.02
C SER A 82 -3.51 -7.38 -9.49
N SER A 83 -2.24 -6.97 -9.69
CA SER A 83 -1.13 -7.90 -9.98
C SER A 83 -0.57 -8.63 -8.74
N GLY A 84 -1.13 -8.39 -7.54
CA GLY A 84 -0.65 -8.95 -6.28
C GLY A 84 0.68 -8.37 -5.81
N GLN A 85 1.17 -7.36 -6.52
CA GLN A 85 2.41 -6.67 -6.22
C GLN A 85 2.33 -5.91 -4.91
N LEU A 86 1.17 -5.32 -4.59
CA LEU A 86 0.86 -4.61 -3.36
C LEU A 86 -0.44 -5.05 -2.74
N GLN A 87 -0.58 -4.82 -1.43
CA GLN A 87 -1.69 -5.36 -0.65
C GLN A 87 -2.71 -4.28 -0.29
N VAL A 88 -2.28 -3.04 -0.05
CA VAL A 88 -3.13 -1.96 0.45
C VAL A 88 -2.98 -0.71 -0.41
N GLY A 89 -4.09 -0.15 -0.85
CA GLY A 89 -4.14 1.11 -1.59
C GLY A 89 -4.86 2.20 -0.83
N LEU A 90 -4.51 3.44 -1.14
CA LEU A 90 -5.24 4.64 -0.78
C LEU A 90 -5.67 5.33 -2.07
N LEU A 91 -6.98 5.40 -2.29
CA LEU A 91 -7.57 6.00 -3.48
C LEU A 91 -8.65 6.99 -3.08
N PRO A 92 -8.86 8.09 -3.82
CA PRO A 92 -10.06 8.87 -3.62
C PRO A 92 -11.29 8.04 -3.96
N THR A 93 -12.38 8.41 -3.30
CA THR A 93 -13.65 7.67 -3.31
C THR A 93 -14.20 7.44 -4.73
N ALA A 94 -14.05 8.43 -5.61
CA ALA A 94 -14.53 8.35 -7.00
C ALA A 94 -13.70 7.35 -7.81
N GLU A 95 -12.37 7.40 -7.72
CA GLU A 95 -11.48 6.50 -8.46
C GLU A 95 -11.61 5.05 -7.99
N ALA A 96 -11.83 4.82 -6.70
CA ALA A 96 -12.08 3.47 -6.19
C ALA A 96 -13.36 2.87 -6.79
N LEU A 97 -14.42 3.69 -6.95
CA LEU A 97 -15.65 3.27 -7.62
C LEU A 97 -15.42 3.02 -9.11
N GLU A 98 -14.76 3.94 -9.82
CA GLU A 98 -14.44 3.76 -11.24
C GLU A 98 -13.60 2.50 -11.50
N ALA A 99 -12.64 2.19 -10.62
CA ALA A 99 -11.84 0.96 -10.70
C ALA A 99 -12.66 -0.31 -10.46
N LEU A 100 -13.60 -0.27 -9.50
CA LEU A 100 -14.52 -1.39 -9.25
C LEU A 100 -15.42 -1.66 -10.47
N GLU A 101 -15.91 -0.60 -11.09
CA GLU A 101 -16.82 -0.67 -12.22
C GLU A 101 -16.10 -0.84 -13.57
N GLY A 102 -14.76 -0.67 -13.61
CA GLY A 102 -13.95 -0.74 -14.82
C GLY A 102 -14.26 0.40 -15.79
N ARG A 103 -14.43 1.62 -15.27
CA ARG A 103 -14.84 2.82 -16.03
C ARG A 103 -13.77 3.90 -15.99
N GLY A 104 -14.02 4.98 -16.75
CA GLY A 104 -13.20 6.18 -16.72
C GLY A 104 -11.75 5.84 -17.09
N ARG A 105 -10.80 6.26 -16.26
CA ARG A 105 -9.37 5.98 -16.47
C ARG A 105 -8.98 4.49 -16.32
N PHE A 106 -9.89 3.66 -15.82
CA PHE A 106 -9.68 2.22 -15.62
C PHE A 106 -10.31 1.36 -16.72
N ALA A 107 -10.92 1.96 -17.75
CA ALA A 107 -11.58 1.24 -18.84
C ALA A 107 -10.66 0.22 -19.53
N ASP A 108 -9.40 0.60 -19.76
CA ASP A 108 -8.41 -0.26 -20.42
C ASP A 108 -7.91 -1.42 -19.53
N GLY A 109 -7.93 -1.24 -18.21
CA GLY A 109 -7.49 -2.24 -17.24
C GLY A 109 -8.60 -3.21 -16.82
N GLY A 110 -9.85 -2.87 -17.11
CA GLY A 110 -11.02 -3.63 -16.70
C GLY A 110 -11.39 -3.44 -15.22
N LYS A 111 -12.38 -4.23 -14.78
CA LYS A 111 -12.90 -4.20 -13.42
C LYS A 111 -11.91 -4.82 -12.45
N VAL A 112 -11.67 -4.16 -11.32
CA VAL A 112 -10.89 -4.72 -10.21
C VAL A 112 -11.79 -4.81 -9.00
N ALA A 113 -11.95 -6.02 -8.46
CA ALA A 113 -12.78 -6.28 -7.29
C ALA A 113 -12.17 -5.68 -6.01
N LEU A 114 -12.25 -4.35 -5.87
CA LEU A 114 -11.79 -3.60 -4.72
C LEU A 114 -12.83 -3.64 -3.60
N ARG A 115 -12.35 -3.70 -2.36
CA ARG A 115 -13.15 -3.60 -1.15
C ARG A 115 -12.58 -2.52 -0.24
N ALA A 116 -13.46 -1.70 0.33
CA ALA A 116 -13.06 -0.71 1.32
C ALA A 116 -12.73 -1.39 2.66
N VAL A 117 -11.67 -0.95 3.31
CA VAL A 117 -11.34 -1.33 4.69
C VAL A 117 -11.66 -0.18 5.64
N ALA A 118 -11.42 1.05 5.22
CA ALA A 118 -11.76 2.25 5.97
C ALA A 118 -11.98 3.45 5.03
N VAL A 119 -12.73 4.44 5.51
CA VAL A 119 -12.86 5.79 4.91
C VAL A 119 -11.97 6.75 5.70
N VAL A 120 -11.07 7.46 5.03
CA VAL A 120 -10.14 8.40 5.66
C VAL A 120 -10.22 9.74 4.92
N GLY A 121 -10.96 10.68 5.50
CA GLY A 121 -11.26 11.96 4.83
C GLY A 121 -12.09 11.73 3.56
N GLY A 122 -11.56 12.13 2.40
CA GLY A 122 -12.15 11.87 1.08
C GLY A 122 -11.67 10.58 0.41
N ASP A 123 -10.77 9.85 1.06
CA ASP A 123 -10.11 8.67 0.52
C ASP A 123 -10.65 7.39 1.13
N LEU A 124 -10.47 6.30 0.39
CA LEU A 124 -10.70 4.94 0.85
C LEU A 124 -9.37 4.22 0.99
N VAL A 125 -9.18 3.57 2.13
CA VAL A 125 -8.19 2.50 2.27
C VAL A 125 -8.81 1.26 1.67
N VAL A 126 -8.22 0.76 0.57
CA VAL A 126 -8.76 -0.33 -0.23
C VAL A 126 -7.82 -1.54 -0.26
N VAL A 127 -8.43 -2.71 -0.40
CA VAL A 127 -7.75 -3.99 -0.65
C VAL A 127 -8.48 -4.72 -1.78
N LEU A 128 -7.88 -5.77 -2.34
CA LEU A 128 -8.61 -6.69 -3.21
C LEU A 128 -9.64 -7.49 -2.42
N GLU A 129 -10.71 -7.91 -3.08
CA GLU A 129 -11.71 -8.83 -2.53
C GLU A 129 -11.11 -10.17 -2.08
N SER A 130 -10.04 -10.61 -2.72
CA SER A 130 -9.30 -11.82 -2.35
C SER A 130 -8.41 -11.64 -1.11
N CYS A 131 -8.40 -10.47 -0.47
CA CYS A 131 -7.64 -10.24 0.75
C CYS A 131 -8.16 -11.14 1.88
N ASP A 132 -7.24 -11.73 2.65
CA ASP A 132 -7.63 -12.57 3.79
C ASP A 132 -8.50 -11.78 4.77
N ARG A 133 -9.57 -12.42 5.25
CA ARG A 133 -10.54 -11.82 6.17
C ARG A 133 -9.87 -11.28 7.43
N ASP A 134 -9.00 -12.06 8.03
CA ASP A 134 -8.26 -11.68 9.25
C ASP A 134 -7.33 -10.49 9.01
N ARG A 135 -6.71 -10.43 7.82
CA ARG A 135 -5.86 -9.31 7.43
C ARG A 135 -6.68 -8.03 7.30
N ALA A 136 -7.80 -8.07 6.58
CA ALA A 136 -8.68 -6.91 6.45
C ALA A 136 -9.29 -6.48 7.78
N HIS A 137 -9.67 -7.43 8.63
CA HIS A 137 -10.18 -7.17 9.98
C HIS A 137 -9.19 -6.35 10.79
N ALA A 138 -7.94 -6.77 10.83
CA ALA A 138 -7.01 -6.12 11.73
C ALA A 138 -6.21 -4.97 11.12
N ILE A 139 -6.26 -4.77 9.80
CA ILE A 139 -6.06 -3.42 9.22
C ILE A 139 -7.15 -2.46 9.74
N ALA A 140 -8.44 -2.83 9.64
CA ALA A 140 -9.53 -1.97 10.14
C ALA A 140 -9.38 -1.66 11.64
N GLN A 141 -8.98 -2.67 12.43
CA GLN A 141 -8.66 -2.51 13.85
C GLN A 141 -7.50 -1.55 14.09
N ALA A 142 -6.38 -1.71 13.38
CA ALA A 142 -5.21 -0.85 13.52
C ALA A 142 -5.57 0.63 13.29
N LEU A 143 -6.38 0.90 12.26
CA LEU A 143 -6.82 2.25 11.93
C LEU A 143 -7.76 2.83 13.00
N ALA A 144 -8.73 2.05 13.46
CA ALA A 144 -9.69 2.52 14.47
C ALA A 144 -9.09 2.68 15.87
N GLU A 145 -8.08 1.88 16.22
CA GLU A 145 -7.43 1.95 17.52
C GLU A 145 -6.25 2.94 17.55
N SER A 146 -5.81 3.44 16.39
CA SER A 146 -4.76 4.46 16.29
C SER A 146 -5.05 5.64 17.22
N ARG A 147 -4.01 6.11 17.93
CA ARG A 147 -4.08 7.23 18.87
C ARG A 147 -3.54 8.53 18.29
N ASP A 148 -3.17 8.53 17.01
CA ASP A 148 -2.61 9.72 16.35
C ASP A 148 -3.72 10.74 16.06
N ASP A 149 -3.49 12.01 16.46
CA ASP A 149 -4.35 13.17 16.16
C ASP A 149 -4.28 13.64 14.69
N GLY A 150 -3.79 12.77 13.80
CA GLY A 150 -3.58 13.03 12.37
C GLY A 150 -4.80 12.71 11.49
N PRO A 151 -4.59 12.35 10.21
CA PRO A 151 -5.67 12.04 9.27
C PRO A 151 -6.65 10.94 9.73
N LEU A 152 -6.27 10.13 10.73
CA LEU A 152 -7.06 9.04 11.31
C LEU A 152 -7.82 9.43 12.59
N ALA A 153 -7.71 10.68 13.07
CA ALA A 153 -8.25 11.10 14.37
C ALA A 153 -9.77 10.91 14.50
N LYS A 154 -10.52 11.01 13.40
CA LYS A 154 -11.98 10.86 13.39
C LYS A 154 -12.40 9.40 13.20
N LYS A 155 -12.19 8.59 14.25
CA LYS A 155 -12.48 7.13 14.27
C LYS A 155 -13.89 6.75 13.83
N SER A 156 -14.90 7.54 14.21
CA SER A 156 -16.30 7.32 13.82
C SER A 156 -16.56 7.42 12.32
N LEU A 157 -15.67 8.09 11.58
CA LEU A 157 -15.77 8.24 10.12
C LEU A 157 -15.08 7.10 9.37
N LEU A 158 -14.32 6.23 10.02
CA LEU A 158 -13.62 5.12 9.36
C LEU A 158 -14.59 4.11 8.74
N ARG A 159 -15.82 4.01 9.26
CA ARG A 159 -16.94 3.27 8.66
C ARG A 159 -18.01 4.21 8.08
N GLY A 160 -17.58 5.36 7.56
CA GLY A 160 -18.45 6.30 6.86
C GLY A 160 -19.05 5.71 5.57
N PRO A 161 -19.93 6.46 4.88
CA PRO A 161 -20.47 6.02 3.61
C PRO A 161 -19.34 5.82 2.59
N ALA A 162 -19.27 4.62 2.02
CA ALA A 162 -18.37 4.29 0.91
C ALA A 162 -19.21 3.83 -0.29
N PRO A 163 -18.91 4.29 -1.51
CA PRO A 163 -19.62 3.90 -2.73
C PRO A 163 -19.23 2.50 -3.22
N ILE A 164 -18.17 1.91 -2.66
CA ILE A 164 -17.80 0.51 -2.87
C ILE A 164 -18.08 -0.29 -1.59
N PRO A 165 -18.38 -1.59 -1.70
CA PRO A 165 -18.65 -2.41 -0.53
C PRO A 165 -17.41 -2.54 0.36
N PHE A 166 -17.63 -2.51 1.67
CA PHE A 166 -16.58 -2.85 2.63
C PHE A 166 -16.19 -4.33 2.56
N HIS A 167 -14.95 -4.62 2.91
CA HIS A 167 -14.46 -5.98 3.06
C HIS A 167 -15.16 -6.67 4.26
N PRO A 168 -15.59 -7.95 4.14
CA PRO A 168 -16.26 -8.65 5.23
C PRO A 168 -15.50 -8.63 6.55
N GLY A 169 -14.17 -8.85 6.53
CA GLY A 169 -13.34 -8.77 7.74
C GLY A 169 -13.33 -7.39 8.40
N ALA A 170 -13.33 -6.31 7.61
CA ALA A 170 -13.43 -4.95 8.14
C ALA A 170 -14.80 -4.69 8.77
N LEU A 171 -15.88 -5.18 8.14
CA LEU A 171 -17.24 -5.08 8.69
C LEU A 171 -17.36 -5.82 10.02
N GLU A 172 -16.80 -7.02 10.14
CA GLU A 172 -16.79 -7.80 11.38
C GLU A 172 -16.16 -7.01 12.54
N TYR A 173 -15.04 -6.32 12.28
CA TYR A 173 -14.43 -5.44 13.27
C TYR A 173 -15.38 -4.31 13.71
N TYR A 174 -15.92 -3.54 12.75
CA TYR A 174 -16.74 -2.39 13.08
C TYR A 174 -18.07 -2.76 13.75
N GLN A 175 -18.66 -3.91 13.40
CA GLN A 175 -19.86 -4.43 14.04
C GLN A 175 -19.56 -4.87 15.49
N GLY A 176 -18.47 -5.61 15.72
CA GLY A 176 -18.04 -6.01 17.05
C GLY A 176 -17.64 -4.83 17.95
N ALA A 177 -17.05 -3.78 17.38
CA ALA A 177 -16.74 -2.55 18.11
C ALA A 177 -18.00 -1.79 18.55
N THR A 178 -19.03 -1.74 17.69
CA THR A 178 -20.31 -1.08 18.01
C THR A 178 -21.00 -1.77 19.19
N THR A 179 -20.94 -3.11 19.27
CA THR A 179 -21.54 -3.86 20.40
C THR A 179 -20.82 -3.64 21.73
N ARG A 180 -19.53 -3.28 21.76
CA ARG A 180 -18.80 -3.02 23.01
C ARG A 180 -19.00 -1.61 23.58
N ASN A 181 -19.33 -0.63 22.75
CA ASN A 181 -19.51 0.77 23.17
C ASN A 181 -20.97 1.15 23.48
N GLY A 182 -21.90 0.19 23.38
CA GLY A 182 -23.34 0.40 23.57
C GLY A 182 -23.95 -0.28 24.80
N GLY A 183 -23.12 -0.67 25.78
CA GLY A 183 -23.54 -1.20 27.10
C GLY A 183 -22.84 -0.46 28.21
#